data_AF-A0A4D6KVE2-F1
#
_entry.id   AF-A0A4D6KVE2-F1
#
_cell.length_a   1.000
_cell.length_b   1.000
_cell.length_c   1.000
_cell.angle_alpha   90.00
_cell.angle_beta   90.00
_cell.angle_gamma   90.00
#
_symmetry.space_group_name_H-M   'P 1'
#
loop_
_entity.id
_entity.type
_entity.pdbx_description
1 polymer ?
#
loop_
_entity_poly.entity_id
_entity_poly.type
_entity_poly.pdbx_seq_one_letter_code
_entity_poly.pdbx_strand_id
1 'polypeptide(L)'
;MAASNYEYPRLQRPEIVTILGQFQIANVTEQELAKPNPDLISDLYTRVLFHLDVFLEEDNEQLDFDALEHLENPDLHVESARAVKLFNRIKEVLTDIECPRKFTFAMMTTHHQNNHPTVTNSA
;
A
#
# COMPACT_ATOMS: atom_id res chain seq x y z
N MET A 1 -1.00 31.87 -19.00
CA MET A 1 -1.51 30.53 -19.33
C MET A 1 -2.71 30.28 -18.43
N ALA A 2 -3.78 29.64 -18.92
CA ALA A 2 -4.92 29.33 -18.06
C ALA A 2 -4.52 28.22 -17.07
N ALA A 3 -4.71 28.44 -15.77
CA ALA A 3 -4.55 27.38 -14.79
C ALA A 3 -5.67 26.34 -15.02
N SER A 4 -5.30 25.09 -15.23
CA SER A 4 -6.26 23.99 -15.28
C SER A 4 -6.90 23.85 -13.90
N ASN A 5 -8.23 23.89 -13.82
CA ASN A 5 -8.97 23.58 -12.58
C ASN A 5 -9.04 22.06 -12.35
N TYR A 6 -7.94 21.35 -12.57
CA TYR A 6 -7.86 19.91 -12.37
C TYR A 6 -7.80 19.61 -10.86
N GLU A 7 -8.94 19.18 -10.31
CA GLU A 7 -8.99 18.58 -8.97
C GLU A 7 -9.11 17.06 -9.12
N TYR A 8 -8.40 16.32 -8.28
CA TYR A 8 -8.49 14.87 -8.21
C TYR A 8 -9.91 14.44 -7.80
N PRO A 9 -10.55 13.52 -8.53
CA PRO A 9 -11.91 13.09 -8.23
C PRO A 9 -11.96 12.46 -6.83
N ARG A 10 -12.88 12.96 -5.99
CA ARG A 10 -13.09 12.47 -4.62
C ARG A 10 -14.18 11.41 -4.60
N LEU A 11 -13.79 10.18 -4.90
CA LEU A 11 -14.67 9.01 -4.89
C LEU A 11 -15.08 8.62 -3.46
N GLN A 12 -16.34 8.24 -3.29
CA GLN A 12 -16.85 7.61 -2.07
C GLN A 12 -16.44 6.12 -2.03
N ARG A 13 -16.36 5.53 -0.83
CA ARG A 13 -16.05 4.10 -0.65
C ARG A 13 -16.85 3.13 -1.56
N PRO A 14 -18.18 3.24 -1.76
CA PRO A 14 -18.91 2.36 -2.68
C PRO A 14 -18.50 2.53 -4.15
N GLU A 15 -18.10 3.74 -4.57
CA GLU A 15 -17.59 3.99 -5.92
C GLU A 15 -16.22 3.34 -6.09
N ILE A 16 -15.34 3.46 -5.09
CA ILE A 16 -14.03 2.80 -5.07
C ILE A 16 -14.17 1.27 -5.15
N VAL A 17 -15.03 0.67 -4.32
CA VAL A 17 -15.35 -0.78 -4.38
C VAL A 17 -15.83 -1.18 -5.78
N THR A 18 -16.75 -0.40 -6.34
CA THR A 18 -17.32 -0.66 -7.67
C THR A 18 -16.25 -0.64 -8.77
N ILE A 19 -15.39 0.37 -8.76
CA ILE A 19 -14.29 0.53 -9.73
C ILE A 19 -13.28 -0.61 -9.59
N LEU A 20 -12.85 -0.94 -8.36
CA LEU A 20 -11.90 -2.03 -8.12
C LEU A 20 -12.42 -3.38 -8.61
N GLY A 21 -13.72 -3.65 -8.44
CA GLY A 21 -14.37 -4.85 -8.97
C GLY A 21 -14.54 -4.83 -10.50
N GLN A 22 -14.92 -3.69 -11.09
CA GLN A 22 -15.10 -3.52 -12.54
C GLN A 22 -13.80 -3.74 -13.32
N PHE A 23 -12.68 -3.22 -12.83
CA PHE A 23 -11.35 -3.39 -13.43
C PHE A 23 -10.66 -4.71 -13.00
N GLN A 24 -11.35 -5.56 -12.22
CA GLN A 24 -10.83 -6.83 -11.70
C GLN A 24 -9.56 -6.70 -10.85
N ILE A 25 -9.33 -5.52 -10.26
CA ILE A 25 -8.18 -5.21 -9.42
C ILE A 25 -8.33 -5.89 -8.05
N ALA A 26 -9.48 -5.72 -7.40
CA ALA A 26 -9.75 -6.32 -6.10
C ALA A 26 -11.24 -6.44 -5.81
N ASN A 27 -11.62 -7.52 -5.11
CA ASN A 27 -12.97 -7.70 -4.57
C ASN A 27 -12.95 -7.40 -3.06
N VAL A 28 -13.16 -6.13 -2.71
CA VAL A 28 -13.08 -5.59 -1.34
C VAL A 28 -14.41 -4.99 -0.91
N THR A 29 -14.69 -5.02 0.38
CA THR A 29 -15.92 -4.42 0.96
C THR A 29 -15.71 -2.97 1.39
N GLU A 30 -16.81 -2.24 1.53
CA GLU A 30 -16.79 -0.89 2.08
C GLU A 30 -16.27 -0.81 3.53
N GLN A 31 -16.46 -1.90 4.30
CA GLN A 31 -16.03 -2.04 5.68
C GLN A 31 -14.51 -2.21 5.76
N GLU A 32 -13.94 -3.03 4.88
CA GLU A 32 -12.49 -3.20 4.72
C GLU A 32 -11.82 -1.88 4.31
N LEU A 33 -12.39 -1.13 3.36
CA LEU A 33 -11.89 0.21 3.01
C LEU A 33 -12.13 1.28 4.10
N ALA A 34 -13.08 1.07 5.02
CA ALA A 34 -13.31 1.98 6.14
C ALA A 34 -12.34 1.78 7.31
N LYS A 35 -11.80 0.56 7.46
CA LYS A 35 -10.81 0.20 8.48
C LYS A 35 -9.78 -0.78 7.90
N PRO A 36 -8.95 -0.33 6.94
CA PRO A 36 -8.03 -1.22 6.26
C PRO A 36 -6.91 -1.67 7.21
N ASN A 37 -6.51 -2.94 7.08
CA ASN A 37 -5.32 -3.46 7.74
C ASN A 37 -4.07 -3.32 6.82
N PRO A 38 -2.84 -3.36 7.35
CA PRO A 38 -1.62 -3.21 6.55
C PRO A 38 -1.50 -4.17 5.37
N ASP A 39 -1.96 -5.42 5.52
CA ASP A 39 -1.88 -6.46 4.49
C ASP A 39 -2.78 -6.10 3.30
N LEU A 40 -4.02 -5.70 3.58
CA LEU A 40 -4.98 -5.21 2.58
C LEU A 40 -4.47 -3.96 1.86
N ILE A 41 -3.83 -3.02 2.57
CA ILE A 41 -3.28 -1.81 1.95
C ILE A 41 -2.15 -2.20 0.98
N SER A 42 -1.27 -3.08 1.43
CA SER A 42 -0.11 -3.53 0.64
C SER A 42 -0.55 -4.32 -0.59
N ASP A 43 -1.46 -5.28 -0.43
CA ASP A 43 -2.08 -6.05 -1.51
C ASP A 43 -2.83 -5.15 -2.51
N LEU A 44 -3.66 -4.23 -2.03
CA LEU A 44 -4.44 -3.34 -2.89
C LEU A 44 -3.56 -2.41 -3.74
N TYR A 45 -2.56 -1.75 -3.14
CA TYR A 45 -1.62 -0.93 -3.91
C TYR A 45 -0.79 -1.79 -4.89
N THR A 46 -0.37 -2.98 -4.48
CA THR A 46 0.35 -3.92 -5.36
C THR A 46 -0.48 -4.24 -6.60
N ARG A 47 -1.75 -4.65 -6.44
CA ARG A 47 -2.65 -4.95 -7.56
C ARG A 47 -2.98 -3.75 -8.43
N VAL A 48 -3.14 -2.56 -7.85
CA VAL A 48 -3.34 -1.32 -8.62
C VAL A 48 -2.11 -1.00 -9.49
N LEU A 49 -0.90 -1.13 -8.94
CA LEU A 49 0.33 -0.87 -9.69
C LEU A 49 0.59 -1.93 -10.79
N PHE A 50 0.24 -3.19 -10.52
CA PHE A 50 0.22 -4.25 -11.53
C PHE A 50 -0.76 -3.96 -12.66
N HIS A 51 -2.01 -3.58 -12.35
CA HIS A 51 -3.02 -3.25 -13.36
C HIS A 51 -2.65 -2.04 -14.24
N LEU A 52 -1.74 -1.19 -13.76
CA LEU A 52 -1.22 -0.04 -14.49
C LEU A 52 0.09 -0.34 -15.26
N ASP A 53 0.56 -1.59 -15.29
CA ASP A 53 1.84 -2.02 -15.87
C ASP A 53 3.08 -1.25 -15.34
N VAL A 54 2.97 -0.66 -14.14
CA VAL A 54 4.05 0.10 -13.50
C VAL A 54 4.74 -0.65 -12.36
N PHE A 55 4.34 -1.87 -12.05
CA PHE A 55 5.02 -2.76 -11.10
C PHE A 55 5.00 -4.16 -11.69
N LEU A 56 6.17 -4.80 -11.81
CA LEU A 56 6.33 -6.11 -12.45
C LEU A 56 6.48 -7.19 -11.37
N GLU A 57 6.26 -8.47 -11.73
CA GLU A 57 6.47 -9.61 -10.80
C GLU A 57 7.95 -9.98 -10.66
N GLU A 58 8.78 -9.51 -11.60
CA GLU A 58 10.24 -9.51 -11.48
C GLU A 58 10.71 -8.36 -10.58
N ASP A 59 9.96 -7.24 -10.56
CA ASP A 59 9.91 -6.39 -9.38
C ASP A 59 9.19 -7.16 -8.24
N ASN A 60 9.27 -6.75 -6.97
CA ASN A 60 8.76 -7.58 -5.84
C ASN A 60 9.50 -8.94 -5.58
N GLU A 61 9.94 -9.70 -6.60
CA GLU A 61 10.81 -10.90 -6.48
C GLU A 61 12.30 -10.58 -6.53
N GLN A 62 12.74 -9.75 -7.47
CA GLN A 62 14.12 -9.22 -7.51
C GLN A 62 14.26 -8.12 -6.45
N LEU A 63 14.31 -8.55 -5.19
CA LEU A 63 14.96 -7.78 -4.14
C LEU A 63 16.43 -7.63 -4.53
N ASP A 64 16.98 -6.44 -4.32
CA ASP A 64 18.40 -6.19 -4.52
C ASP A 64 19.17 -6.86 -3.37
N PHE A 65 19.44 -8.16 -3.52
CA PHE A 65 20.08 -8.98 -2.49
C PHE A 65 21.45 -8.42 -2.08
N ASP A 66 22.16 -7.78 -3.00
CA ASP A 66 23.43 -7.08 -2.75
C ASP A 66 23.26 -5.95 -1.72
N ALA A 67 22.11 -5.25 -1.72
CA ALA A 67 21.77 -4.25 -0.71
C ALA A 67 21.37 -4.88 0.64
N LEU A 68 20.88 -6.14 0.65
CA LEU A 68 20.53 -6.88 1.85
C LEU A 68 21.72 -7.62 2.49
N GLU A 69 22.73 -8.01 1.72
CA GLU A 69 23.96 -8.68 2.20
C GLU A 69 24.71 -7.83 3.26
N HIS A 70 24.51 -6.51 3.23
CA HIS A 70 25.06 -5.56 4.19
C HIS A 70 24.30 -5.48 5.52
N LEU A 71 23.17 -6.17 5.66
CA LEU A 71 22.38 -6.25 6.90
C LEU A 71 22.87 -7.40 7.78
N GLU A 72 22.79 -7.23 9.10
CA GLU A 72 23.26 -8.23 10.07
C GLU A 72 22.49 -9.56 9.98
N ASN A 73 21.24 -9.54 9.48
CA ASN A 73 20.38 -10.72 9.31
C ASN A 73 19.47 -10.56 8.06
N PRO A 74 19.97 -10.73 6.82
CA PRO A 74 19.22 -10.42 5.59
C PRO A 74 17.84 -11.10 5.51
N ASP A 75 17.77 -12.38 5.90
CA ASP A 75 16.53 -13.18 5.88
C ASP A 75 15.41 -12.58 6.75
N LEU A 76 15.75 -11.90 7.85
CA LEU A 76 14.77 -11.26 8.74
C LEU A 76 14.25 -9.93 8.19
N HIS A 77 14.85 -9.41 7.11
CA HIS A 77 14.52 -8.11 6.53
C HIS A 77 13.78 -8.19 5.19
N VAL A 78 13.54 -9.39 4.65
CA VAL A 78 12.83 -9.62 3.36
C VAL A 78 11.50 -8.86 3.28
N GLU A 79 10.62 -8.99 4.29
CA GLU A 79 9.33 -8.28 4.30
C GLU A 79 9.48 -6.77 4.50
N SER A 80 10.53 -6.32 5.21
CA SER A 80 10.84 -4.89 5.34
C SER A 80 11.30 -4.29 4.01
N ALA A 81 12.15 -5.02 3.27
CA ALA A 81 12.64 -4.64 1.95
C ALA A 81 11.47 -4.57 0.94
N ARG A 82 10.59 -5.57 0.96
CA ARG A 82 9.35 -5.58 0.16
C ARG A 82 8.46 -4.36 0.45
N ALA A 83 8.18 -4.07 1.72
CA ALA A 83 7.37 -2.93 2.12
C ALA A 83 7.99 -1.57 1.70
N VAL A 84 9.32 -1.44 1.79
CA VAL A 84 10.04 -0.24 1.34
C VAL A 84 10.03 -0.11 -0.19
N LYS A 85 10.20 -1.21 -0.93
CA LYS A 85 10.14 -1.24 -2.40
C LYS A 85 8.76 -0.78 -2.90
N LEU A 86 7.69 -1.34 -2.34
CA LEU A 86 6.31 -0.93 -2.62
C LEU A 86 6.05 0.54 -2.25
N PHE A 87 6.49 0.99 -1.07
CA PHE A 87 6.36 2.39 -0.64
C PHE A 87 7.04 3.39 -1.59
N ASN A 88 8.26 3.08 -2.03
CA ASN A 88 9.00 3.90 -2.98
C ASN A 88 8.27 3.94 -4.33
N ARG A 89 7.77 2.79 -4.82
CA ARG A 89 7.06 2.75 -6.09
C ARG A 89 5.74 3.53 -6.08
N ILE A 90 4.96 3.42 -5.00
CA ILE A 90 3.76 4.25 -4.81
C ILE A 90 4.14 5.74 -4.84
N LYS A 91 5.24 6.13 -4.18
CA LYS A 91 5.72 7.53 -4.18
C LYS A 91 6.16 8.02 -5.56
N GLU A 92 6.82 7.20 -6.37
CA GLU A 92 7.20 7.54 -7.74
C GLU A 92 5.96 7.81 -8.58
N VAL A 93 5.02 6.85 -8.64
CA VAL A 93 3.77 7.00 -9.40
C VAL A 93 2.94 8.19 -8.92
N LEU A 94 2.85 8.43 -7.60
CA LEU A 94 2.17 9.61 -7.08
C LEU A 94 2.89 10.94 -7.41
N THR A 95 4.19 10.91 -7.65
CA THR A 95 4.96 12.09 -8.12
C THR A 95 4.74 12.31 -9.61
N ASP A 96 4.78 11.25 -10.42
CA ASP A 96 4.59 11.29 -11.88
C ASP A 96 3.20 11.79 -12.29
N ILE A 97 2.16 11.48 -11.50
CA ILE A 97 0.81 12.02 -11.73
C ILE A 97 0.61 13.41 -11.13
N GLU A 98 1.60 14.01 -10.46
CA GLU A 98 1.53 15.29 -9.72
C GLU A 98 0.54 15.30 -8.53
N CYS A 99 0.45 14.20 -7.76
CA CYS A 99 -0.51 14.09 -6.66
C CYS A 99 -0.25 15.11 -5.53
N PRO A 100 -1.23 15.97 -5.16
CA PRO A 100 -1.04 17.01 -4.16
C PRO A 100 -1.02 16.47 -2.71
N ARG A 101 -1.32 15.17 -2.50
CA ARG A 101 -1.33 14.55 -1.18
C ARG A 101 0.00 13.83 -0.93
N LYS A 102 0.66 14.20 0.16
CA LYS A 102 1.85 13.47 0.63
C LYS A 102 1.46 12.08 1.12
N PHE A 103 2.02 11.06 0.48
CA PHE A 103 1.96 9.68 0.95
C PHE A 103 3.11 9.42 1.94
N THR A 104 2.84 8.71 3.04
CA THR A 104 3.82 8.41 4.08
C THR A 104 3.79 6.93 4.43
N PHE A 105 4.92 6.37 4.86
CA PHE A 105 5.04 4.94 5.17
C PHE A 105 4.06 4.48 6.27
N ALA A 106 3.72 5.38 7.19
CA ALA A 106 2.69 5.14 8.21
C ALA A 106 1.31 4.82 7.61
N MET A 107 0.96 5.33 6.42
CA MET A 107 -0.29 4.98 5.74
C MET A 107 -0.35 3.51 5.31
N MET A 108 0.78 2.83 5.19
CA MET A 108 0.85 1.38 4.92
C MET A 108 0.92 0.56 6.20
N THR A 109 1.58 1.07 7.25
CA THR A 109 1.96 0.28 8.45
C THR A 109 1.15 0.58 9.72
N THR A 110 0.20 1.52 9.69
CA THR A 110 -0.60 1.83 10.89
C THR A 110 -1.56 0.69 11.23
N HIS A 111 -1.15 -0.18 12.15
CA HIS A 111 -2.06 -1.09 12.82
C HIS A 111 -3.04 -0.29 13.70
N HIS A 112 -4.34 -0.43 13.45
CA HIS A 112 -5.34 -0.19 14.49
C HIS A 112 -5.20 -1.29 15.55
N GLN A 113 -4.37 -1.03 16.57
CA GLN A 113 -4.26 -1.87 17.76
C GLN A 113 -5.59 -1.90 18.51
N ASN A 114 -6.45 -2.87 18.18
CA ASN A 114 -7.62 -3.20 18.98
C ASN A 114 -7.19 -4.10 20.14
N ASN A 115 -7.16 -3.53 21.34
CA ASN A 115 -7.21 -4.18 22.66
C ASN A 115 -6.61 -5.60 22.75
N HIS A 116 -5.35 -5.68 23.18
CA HIS A 116 -4.87 -6.89 23.86
C HIS A 116 -5.77 -7.13 25.08
N PRO A 117 -6.41 -8.32 25.23
CA PRO A 117 -7.09 -8.64 26.47
C PRO A 117 -6.02 -8.70 27.57
N THR A 118 -6.19 -7.92 28.62
CA THR A 118 -5.39 -8.05 29.83
C THR A 118 -5.62 -9.45 30.40
N VAL A 119 -4.56 -10.28 30.38
CA VAL A 119 -4.57 -11.55 31.10
C VAL A 119 -4.65 -11.22 32.58
N THR A 120 -5.84 -11.33 33.14
CA THR A 120 -6.03 -11.27 34.59
C THR A 120 -5.42 -12.54 35.19
N ASN A 121 -4.19 -12.43 35.68
CA ASN A 121 -3.63 -13.44 36.58
C ASN A 121 -4.47 -13.45 37.86
N SER A 122 -5.32 -14.47 37.98
CA SER A 122 -5.94 -14.82 39.26
C SER A 122 -4.89 -15.52 40.13
N ALA A 123 -4.61 -14.93 41.29
CA ALA A 123 -3.91 -15.56 42.40
C ALA A 123 -4.91 -15.79 43.54
#